data_AF-A0A9X0L3E3-F1
#
_entry.id   AF-A0A9X0L3E3-F1
#
_cell.length_a   1.000
_cell.length_b   1.000
_cell.length_c   1.000
_cell.angle_alpha   90.00
_cell.angle_beta   90.00
_cell.angle_gamma   90.00
#
_symmetry.space_group_name_H-M   'P 1'
#
loop_
_entity.id
_entity.type
_entity.pdbx_description
1 polymer ?
#
loop_
_entity_poly.entity_id
_entity_poly.type
_entity_poly.pdbx_seq_one_letter_code
_entity_poly.pdbx_strand_id
1 'polypeptide(L)'
;MKMLMLRAALLLSGLLPLAAQAQYRTPYQTSIYVDGPIVGGLLLATGLAFDKAQNGEGLTDGEVLGLRREDVNGFDRFAAGYYNPDVKKASDYPFYGSFAAPAALILADSKVRDKAGQVGVLYLEAISLTGALFTLSTATVERSRPLAYSNDPRLTLSQRGNNNANNSFFAGHTAATATNTFFFAKVFHDFHPESAARPFVWTAAAAIPAAVGYMRLKAGKHFLSDNLVGYAVGAASGILVPQLHKKRRGGVSMVPMQGINVNGYSYGGLLLTKRL
;
A
#
# COMPACT_ATOMS: atom_id res chain seq x y z
N MET A 1 -27.89 16.12 -64.48
CA MET A 1 -28.20 16.09 -63.03
C MET A 1 -27.63 14.82 -62.42
N LYS A 2 -26.34 14.83 -62.04
CA LYS A 2 -25.58 13.84 -61.22
C LYS A 2 -24.08 13.99 -61.51
N MET A 3 -23.49 15.15 -61.18
CA MET A 3 -22.02 15.30 -61.17
C MET A 3 -21.57 16.50 -60.33
N LEU A 4 -22.19 16.69 -59.15
CA LEU A 4 -21.91 17.86 -58.30
C LEU A 4 -22.10 17.57 -56.81
N MET A 5 -21.68 16.41 -56.31
CA MET A 5 -21.65 16.12 -54.86
C MET A 5 -20.48 15.22 -54.44
N LEU A 6 -19.30 15.43 -55.03
CA LEU A 6 -18.10 14.70 -54.62
C LEU A 6 -16.84 15.58 -54.57
N ARG A 7 -16.96 16.82 -54.08
CA ARG A 7 -15.81 17.71 -53.81
C ARG A 7 -15.96 18.59 -52.57
N ALA A 8 -16.79 18.20 -51.59
CA ALA A 8 -16.95 18.93 -50.34
C ALA A 8 -16.54 18.14 -49.08
N ALA A 9 -16.01 16.92 -49.22
CA ALA A 9 -15.62 16.06 -48.10
C ALA A 9 -14.10 15.97 -47.85
N LEU A 10 -13.28 16.78 -48.56
CA LEU A 10 -11.82 16.64 -48.55
C LEU A 10 -11.07 17.95 -48.24
N LEU A 11 -11.74 18.95 -47.66
CA LEU A 11 -11.13 20.23 -47.29
C LEU A 11 -11.45 20.71 -45.87
N LEU A 12 -11.76 19.79 -44.95
CA LEU A 12 -11.90 20.10 -43.52
C LEU A 12 -11.14 19.13 -42.59
N SER A 13 -10.06 18.52 -43.08
CA SER A 13 -9.14 17.71 -42.28
C SER A 13 -7.83 18.43 -41.93
N GLY A 14 -7.69 19.69 -42.33
CA GLY A 14 -6.55 20.53 -41.98
C GLY A 14 -6.87 21.40 -40.77
N LEU A 15 -6.04 21.31 -39.73
CA LEU A 15 -5.97 22.17 -38.54
C LEU A 15 -6.81 21.74 -37.33
N LEU A 16 -6.68 20.48 -36.91
CA LEU A 16 -6.55 20.26 -35.47
C LEU A 16 -5.08 20.49 -35.12
N PRO A 17 -4.74 21.48 -34.26
CA PRO A 17 -3.45 21.42 -33.62
C PRO A 17 -3.47 20.13 -32.79
N LEU A 18 -2.79 19.10 -33.29
CA LEU A 18 -2.17 18.10 -32.43
C LEU A 18 -1.27 18.91 -31.49
N ALA A 19 -1.85 19.41 -30.41
CA ALA A 19 -1.10 19.70 -29.22
C ALA A 19 -0.47 18.36 -28.89
N ALA A 20 0.78 18.17 -29.32
CA ALA A 20 1.65 17.17 -28.76
C ALA A 20 1.64 17.48 -27.27
N GLN A 21 0.74 16.81 -26.52
CA GLN A 21 0.73 16.86 -25.08
C GLN A 21 2.13 16.39 -24.72
N ALA A 22 2.97 17.33 -24.30
CA ALA A 22 4.35 17.05 -23.97
C ALA A 22 4.32 15.91 -22.95
N GLN A 23 4.71 14.71 -23.40
CA GLN A 23 4.48 13.49 -22.64
C GLN A 23 5.15 13.66 -21.28
N TYR A 24 4.36 13.77 -20.21
CA TYR A 24 4.90 14.07 -18.90
C TYR A 24 5.92 13.01 -18.52
N ARG A 25 7.15 13.43 -18.20
CA ARG A 25 8.21 12.49 -17.81
C ARG A 25 7.90 11.99 -16.41
N THR A 26 7.53 10.71 -16.33
CA THR A 26 7.29 10.03 -15.06
C THR A 26 8.51 10.15 -14.12
N PRO A 27 8.28 10.41 -12.81
CA PRO A 27 9.33 10.39 -11.80
C PRO A 27 9.89 8.98 -11.57
N TYR A 28 9.21 7.94 -12.04
CA TYR A 28 9.54 6.55 -11.75
C TYR A 28 10.25 5.83 -12.89
N GLN A 29 11.04 4.82 -12.53
CA GLN A 29 11.61 3.82 -13.42
C GLN A 29 11.14 2.45 -12.93
N THR A 30 10.58 1.66 -13.83
CA THR A 30 10.06 0.30 -13.60
C THR A 30 10.68 -0.64 -14.61
N SER A 31 10.86 -1.91 -14.23
CA SER A 31 11.41 -2.96 -15.08
C SER A 31 10.61 -4.24 -14.87
N ILE A 32 10.01 -4.76 -15.94
CA ILE A 32 9.23 -6.00 -15.87
C ILE A 32 10.05 -7.18 -15.34
N TYR A 33 11.35 -7.18 -15.57
CA TYR A 33 12.28 -8.22 -15.10
C TYR A 33 12.60 -8.15 -13.60
N VAL A 34 12.29 -7.02 -12.96
CA VAL A 34 12.46 -6.81 -11.51
C VAL A 34 11.10 -6.87 -10.83
N ASP A 35 10.17 -6.02 -11.29
CA ASP A 35 8.88 -5.81 -10.66
C ASP A 35 7.98 -7.04 -10.83
N GLY A 36 8.06 -7.71 -12.00
CA GLY A 36 7.28 -8.92 -12.29
C GLY A 36 7.53 -10.06 -11.31
N PRO A 37 8.80 -10.50 -11.13
CA PRO A 37 9.14 -11.51 -10.12
C PRO A 37 8.80 -11.10 -8.68
N ILE A 38 8.98 -9.82 -8.31
CA ILE A 38 8.63 -9.33 -6.97
C ILE A 38 7.13 -9.46 -6.73
N VAL A 39 6.31 -8.90 -7.62
CA VAL A 39 4.84 -8.98 -7.53
C VAL A 39 4.38 -10.43 -7.54
N GLY A 40 4.91 -11.26 -8.46
CA GLY A 40 4.58 -12.67 -8.55
C GLY A 40 4.90 -13.43 -7.26
N GLY A 41 6.07 -13.19 -6.66
CA GLY A 41 6.48 -13.80 -5.39
C GLY A 41 5.59 -13.36 -4.21
N LEU A 42 5.22 -12.08 -4.14
CA LEU A 42 4.33 -11.56 -3.09
C LEU A 42 2.91 -12.15 -3.20
N LEU A 43 2.37 -12.25 -4.42
CA LEU A 43 1.07 -12.87 -4.65
C LEU A 43 1.10 -14.37 -4.34
N LEU A 44 2.18 -15.08 -4.71
CA LEU A 44 2.36 -16.49 -4.35
C LEU A 44 2.44 -16.68 -2.83
N ALA A 45 3.23 -15.87 -2.13
CA ALA A 45 3.33 -15.91 -0.66
C ALA A 45 1.97 -15.65 0.00
N THR A 46 1.21 -14.70 -0.53
CA THR A 46 -0.16 -14.43 -0.09
C THR A 46 -1.05 -15.65 -0.30
N GLY A 47 -1.03 -16.25 -1.50
CA GLY A 47 -1.85 -17.42 -1.83
C GLY A 47 -1.53 -18.65 -0.98
N LEU A 48 -0.25 -18.93 -0.72
CA LEU A 48 0.19 -20.05 0.12
C LEU A 48 -0.22 -19.87 1.59
N ALA A 49 -0.26 -18.64 2.09
CA ALA A 49 -0.67 -18.34 3.46
C ALA A 49 -2.19 -18.14 3.61
N PHE A 50 -2.92 -17.95 2.52
CA PHE A 50 -4.34 -17.54 2.53
C PHE A 50 -5.24 -18.56 3.20
N ASP A 51 -5.06 -19.85 2.90
CA ASP A 51 -5.89 -20.91 3.47
C ASP A 51 -5.78 -20.94 4.99
N LYS A 52 -4.54 -20.96 5.52
CA LYS A 52 -4.32 -20.89 6.97
C LYS A 52 -4.87 -19.59 7.59
N ALA A 53 -4.80 -18.47 6.86
CA ALA A 53 -5.29 -17.18 7.34
C ALA A 53 -6.84 -17.08 7.40
N GLN A 54 -7.56 -17.76 6.50
CA GLN A 54 -9.03 -17.70 6.39
C GLN A 54 -9.73 -18.89 7.04
N ASN A 55 -9.17 -20.07 6.89
CA ASN A 55 -9.75 -21.36 7.26
C ASN A 55 -9.05 -21.98 8.47
N GLY A 56 -8.15 -21.25 9.12
CA GLY A 56 -7.56 -21.67 10.38
C GLY A 56 -8.63 -22.05 11.40
N GLU A 57 -8.34 -23.09 12.19
CA GLU A 57 -9.23 -23.50 13.27
C GLU A 57 -9.38 -22.33 14.26
N GLY A 58 -10.62 -22.02 14.61
CA GLY A 58 -10.93 -21.02 15.62
C GLY A 58 -10.51 -21.49 17.01
N LEU A 59 -11.05 -20.83 18.03
CA LEU A 59 -10.91 -21.31 19.41
C LEU A 59 -12.07 -22.24 19.73
N THR A 60 -11.78 -23.36 20.38
CA THR A 60 -12.78 -24.21 21.01
C THR A 60 -13.48 -23.47 22.15
N ASP A 61 -14.70 -23.91 22.51
CA ASP A 61 -15.44 -23.32 23.63
C ASP A 61 -14.63 -23.36 24.95
N GLY A 62 -13.87 -24.44 25.18
CA GLY A 62 -12.98 -24.57 26.33
C GLY A 62 -11.86 -23.54 26.34
N GLU A 63 -11.22 -23.30 25.20
CA GLU A 63 -10.18 -22.27 25.07
C GLU A 63 -10.76 -20.87 25.24
N VAL A 64 -11.92 -20.58 24.64
CA VAL A 64 -12.62 -19.29 24.79
C VAL A 64 -12.95 -19.00 26.26
N LEU A 65 -13.41 -20.02 27.01
CA LEU A 65 -13.72 -19.90 28.44
C LEU A 65 -12.45 -19.80 29.30
N GLY A 66 -11.33 -20.36 28.84
CA GLY A 66 -10.02 -20.27 29.48
C GLY A 66 -9.30 -18.94 29.25
N LEU A 67 -9.74 -18.12 28.28
CA LEU A 67 -9.11 -16.83 27.99
C LEU A 67 -9.25 -15.85 29.16
N ARG A 68 -8.11 -15.30 29.56
CA ARG A 68 -7.96 -14.38 30.68
C ARG A 68 -7.35 -13.06 30.22
N ARG A 69 -7.89 -11.93 30.67
CA ARG A 69 -7.42 -10.60 30.23
C ARG A 69 -6.03 -10.30 30.77
N GLU A 70 -5.70 -10.84 31.92
CA GLU A 70 -4.40 -10.79 32.57
C GLU A 70 -3.28 -11.40 31.73
N ASP A 71 -3.60 -12.37 30.87
CA ASP A 71 -2.63 -12.99 29.95
C ASP A 71 -2.29 -12.07 28.75
N VAL A 72 -3.07 -11.00 28.52
CA VAL A 72 -2.73 -9.96 27.54
C VAL A 72 -1.67 -9.02 28.12
N ASN A 73 -0.66 -8.67 27.34
CA ASN A 73 0.39 -7.72 27.74
C ASN A 73 -0.20 -6.37 28.20
N GLY A 74 0.49 -5.66 29.11
CA GLY A 74 -0.02 -4.44 29.74
C GLY A 74 -0.32 -3.28 28.77
N PHE A 75 0.39 -3.18 27.65
CA PHE A 75 0.18 -2.13 26.66
C PHE A 75 -1.18 -2.27 25.95
N ASP A 76 -1.65 -3.51 25.77
CA ASP A 76 -2.89 -3.80 25.03
C ASP A 76 -4.05 -4.25 25.93
N ARG A 77 -3.77 -4.65 27.16
CA ARG A 77 -4.75 -5.27 28.09
C ARG A 77 -6.02 -4.45 28.26
N PHE A 78 -5.93 -3.12 28.22
CA PHE A 78 -7.09 -2.24 28.37
C PHE A 78 -8.18 -2.47 27.31
N ALA A 79 -7.83 -3.01 26.15
CA ALA A 79 -8.77 -3.30 25.07
C ALA A 79 -9.30 -4.74 25.10
N ALA A 80 -8.74 -5.62 25.94
CA ALA A 80 -9.19 -7.00 26.05
C ALA A 80 -10.66 -7.03 26.49
N GLY A 81 -11.50 -7.62 25.64
CA GLY A 81 -12.95 -7.68 25.79
C GLY A 81 -13.73 -6.53 25.17
N TYR A 82 -13.08 -5.62 24.45
CA TYR A 82 -13.80 -4.67 23.59
C TYR A 82 -14.65 -5.41 22.56
N TYR A 83 -15.85 -4.90 22.33
CA TYR A 83 -16.76 -5.40 21.32
C TYR A 83 -17.73 -4.27 20.94
N ASN A 84 -17.74 -3.91 19.65
CA ASN A 84 -18.71 -2.96 19.13
C ASN A 84 -19.01 -3.28 17.65
N PRO A 85 -20.16 -3.91 17.34
CA PRO A 85 -20.49 -4.32 15.98
C PRO A 85 -20.81 -3.14 15.05
N ASP A 86 -21.31 -2.03 15.57
CA ASP A 86 -21.62 -0.84 14.76
C ASP A 86 -20.35 -0.12 14.37
N VAL A 87 -19.39 0.02 15.28
CA VAL A 87 -18.06 0.58 14.96
C VAL A 87 -17.28 -0.34 14.02
N LYS A 88 -17.47 -1.67 14.12
CA LYS A 88 -16.95 -2.62 13.11
C LYS A 88 -17.46 -2.25 11.72
N LYS A 89 -18.79 -2.10 11.56
CA LYS A 89 -19.41 -1.74 10.27
C LYS A 89 -18.93 -0.36 9.80
N ALA A 90 -18.89 0.62 10.71
CA ALA A 90 -18.41 1.97 10.42
C ALA A 90 -16.97 1.97 9.88
N SER A 91 -16.09 1.13 10.44
CA SER A 91 -14.70 1.03 9.99
C SER A 91 -14.53 0.47 8.58
N ASP A 92 -15.52 -0.30 8.09
CA ASP A 92 -15.44 -0.93 6.78
C ASP A 92 -15.62 0.11 5.66
N TYR A 93 -16.37 1.21 5.89
CA TYR A 93 -16.57 2.27 4.89
C TYR A 93 -15.28 2.96 4.45
N PRO A 94 -14.48 3.59 5.34
CA PRO A 94 -13.21 4.19 4.93
C PRO A 94 -12.17 3.12 4.51
N PHE A 95 -12.27 1.90 5.04
CA PHE A 95 -11.43 0.80 4.58
C PHE A 95 -11.66 0.48 3.10
N TYR A 96 -12.88 0.13 2.70
CA TYR A 96 -13.22 -0.16 1.31
C TYR A 96 -13.09 1.08 0.43
N GLY A 97 -13.48 2.25 0.93
CA GLY A 97 -13.32 3.52 0.22
C GLY A 97 -11.85 3.84 -0.10
N SER A 98 -10.90 3.45 0.74
CA SER A 98 -9.48 3.71 0.49
C SER A 98 -8.95 3.03 -0.78
N PHE A 99 -9.51 1.89 -1.19
CA PHE A 99 -9.10 1.20 -2.43
C PHE A 99 -9.45 2.00 -3.70
N ALA A 100 -10.42 2.91 -3.61
CA ALA A 100 -10.74 3.82 -4.70
C ALA A 100 -9.70 4.95 -4.83
N ALA A 101 -8.90 5.24 -3.81
CA ALA A 101 -8.00 6.40 -3.82
C ALA A 101 -6.96 6.34 -4.97
N PRO A 102 -6.20 5.25 -5.19
CA PRO A 102 -5.25 5.18 -6.30
C PRO A 102 -5.94 5.32 -7.67
N ALA A 103 -7.11 4.72 -7.85
CA ALA A 103 -7.89 4.85 -9.08
C ALA A 103 -8.41 6.29 -9.28
N ALA A 104 -8.89 6.93 -8.21
CA ALA A 104 -9.33 8.32 -8.24
C ALA A 104 -8.18 9.26 -8.63
N LEU A 105 -6.96 9.03 -8.15
CA LEU A 105 -5.77 9.78 -8.56
C LEU A 105 -5.51 9.64 -10.06
N ILE A 106 -5.51 8.40 -10.57
CA ILE A 106 -5.29 8.10 -11.99
C ILE A 106 -6.38 8.75 -12.86
N LEU A 107 -7.63 8.76 -12.42
CA LEU A 107 -8.73 9.32 -13.20
C LEU A 107 -8.73 10.86 -13.17
N ALA A 108 -8.49 11.46 -12.01
CA ALA A 108 -8.56 12.91 -11.81
C ALA A 108 -7.32 13.66 -12.32
N ASP A 109 -6.15 13.01 -12.35
CA ASP A 109 -4.89 13.67 -12.65
C ASP A 109 -4.33 13.26 -14.02
N SER A 110 -4.30 14.20 -14.98
CA SER A 110 -3.84 13.92 -16.34
C SER A 110 -2.40 13.41 -16.41
N LYS A 111 -1.49 13.93 -15.57
CA LYS A 111 -0.08 13.51 -15.60
C LYS A 111 0.07 12.08 -15.08
N VAL A 112 -0.67 11.73 -14.03
CA VAL A 112 -0.69 10.36 -13.50
C VAL A 112 -1.38 9.42 -14.47
N ARG A 113 -2.49 9.85 -15.10
CA ARG A 113 -3.25 9.08 -16.10
C ARG A 113 -2.40 8.66 -17.29
N ASP A 114 -1.55 9.55 -17.79
CA ASP A 114 -0.60 9.27 -18.87
C ASP A 114 0.43 8.18 -18.51
N LYS A 115 0.49 7.79 -17.23
CA LYS A 115 1.36 6.77 -16.64
C LYS A 115 0.59 5.73 -15.83
N ALA A 116 -0.72 5.58 -16.09
CA ALA A 116 -1.62 4.71 -15.34
C ALA A 116 -1.09 3.27 -15.20
N GLY A 117 -0.55 2.68 -16.28
CA GLY A 117 0.02 1.33 -16.22
C GLY A 117 1.22 1.22 -15.28
N GLN A 118 2.14 2.18 -15.33
CA GLN A 118 3.30 2.22 -14.43
C GLN A 118 2.88 2.41 -12.97
N VAL A 119 1.98 3.36 -12.71
CA VAL A 119 1.45 3.63 -11.36
C VAL A 119 0.65 2.43 -10.84
N GLY A 120 -0.10 1.76 -11.71
CA GLY A 120 -0.84 0.54 -11.40
C GLY A 120 0.07 -0.62 -10.97
N VAL A 121 1.21 -0.82 -11.64
CA VAL A 121 2.20 -1.83 -11.24
C VAL A 121 2.78 -1.51 -9.85
N LEU A 122 3.18 -0.26 -9.61
CA LEU A 122 3.69 0.16 -8.30
C LEU A 122 2.64 0.00 -7.20
N TYR A 123 1.38 0.29 -7.50
CA TYR A 123 0.29 0.09 -6.55
C TYR A 123 0.09 -1.40 -6.25
N LEU A 124 0.06 -2.23 -7.30
CA LEU A 124 -0.08 -3.68 -7.16
C LEU A 124 1.05 -4.26 -6.31
N GLU A 125 2.28 -3.83 -6.53
CA GLU A 125 3.42 -4.23 -5.69
C GLU A 125 3.24 -3.79 -4.23
N ALA A 126 2.89 -2.52 -3.99
CA ALA A 126 2.71 -2.00 -2.63
C ALA A 126 1.60 -2.73 -1.84
N ILE A 127 0.44 -2.96 -2.48
CA ILE A 127 -0.67 -3.66 -1.83
C ILE A 127 -0.40 -5.15 -1.68
N SER A 128 0.30 -5.78 -2.64
CA SER A 128 0.71 -7.19 -2.54
C SER A 128 1.75 -7.39 -1.43
N LEU A 129 2.68 -6.45 -1.24
CA LEU A 129 3.63 -6.48 -0.13
C LEU A 129 2.91 -6.45 1.21
N THR A 130 1.95 -5.52 1.34
CA THR A 130 1.12 -5.41 2.55
C THR A 130 0.31 -6.69 2.78
N GLY A 131 -0.30 -7.22 1.72
CA GLY A 131 -1.09 -8.45 1.74
C GLY A 131 -0.26 -9.65 2.19
N ALA A 132 0.90 -9.87 1.58
CA ALA A 132 1.80 -10.97 1.91
C ALA A 132 2.25 -10.92 3.37
N LEU A 133 2.68 -9.74 3.84
CA LEU A 133 3.09 -9.54 5.24
C LEU A 133 1.95 -9.81 6.22
N PHE A 134 0.74 -9.34 5.89
CA PHE A 134 -0.45 -9.61 6.71
C PHE A 134 -0.80 -11.10 6.75
N THR A 135 -0.89 -11.77 5.59
CA THR A 135 -1.27 -13.19 5.54
C THR A 135 -0.23 -14.08 6.22
N LEU A 136 1.06 -13.79 6.04
CA LEU A 136 2.13 -14.49 6.75
C LEU A 136 2.02 -14.28 8.26
N SER A 137 1.77 -13.04 8.70
CA SER A 137 1.55 -12.72 10.12
C SER A 137 0.38 -13.52 10.70
N THR A 138 -0.77 -13.52 10.04
CA THR A 138 -1.94 -14.29 10.51
C THR A 138 -1.73 -15.80 10.49
N ALA A 139 -0.87 -16.29 9.60
CA ALA A 139 -0.53 -17.71 9.49
C ALA A 139 0.54 -18.16 10.50
N THR A 140 1.30 -17.24 11.10
CA THR A 140 2.47 -17.57 11.94
C THR A 140 2.39 -17.04 13.37
N VAL A 141 1.54 -16.04 13.61
CA VAL A 141 1.38 -15.41 14.93
C VAL A 141 -0.04 -15.64 15.40
N GLU A 142 -0.19 -16.58 16.33
CA GLU A 142 -1.46 -16.83 17.00
C GLU A 142 -1.65 -15.80 18.10
N ARG A 143 -2.62 -14.91 17.89
CA ARG A 143 -2.99 -13.88 18.84
C ARG A 143 -4.50 -13.72 18.87
N SER A 144 -5.11 -14.10 19.99
CA SER A 144 -6.55 -13.96 20.18
C SER A 144 -6.98 -12.49 20.07
N ARG A 145 -8.08 -12.20 19.37
CA ARG A 145 -8.61 -10.85 19.18
C ARG A 145 -9.18 -10.30 20.49
N PRO A 146 -9.23 -8.97 20.67
CA PRO A 146 -9.81 -8.39 21.87
C PRO A 146 -11.24 -8.89 22.17
N LEU A 147 -12.08 -9.09 21.15
CA LEU A 147 -13.45 -9.61 21.33
C LEU A 147 -13.52 -11.02 21.93
N ALA A 148 -12.47 -11.84 21.78
CA ALA A 148 -12.45 -13.20 22.31
C ALA A 148 -12.48 -13.21 23.85
N TYR A 149 -11.98 -12.13 24.48
CA TYR A 149 -11.98 -11.90 25.93
C TYR A 149 -13.24 -11.17 26.44
N SER A 150 -14.26 -11.01 25.60
CA SER A 150 -15.47 -10.26 25.95
C SER A 150 -16.46 -11.10 26.74
N ASN A 151 -17.07 -10.48 27.75
CA ASN A 151 -18.20 -11.03 28.51
C ASN A 151 -19.53 -10.36 28.11
N ASP A 152 -19.56 -9.70 26.95
CA ASP A 152 -20.76 -9.05 26.44
C ASP A 152 -21.83 -10.11 26.13
N PRO A 153 -23.06 -10.00 26.69
CA PRO A 153 -24.10 -11.02 26.52
C PRO A 153 -24.60 -11.14 25.08
N ARG A 154 -24.27 -10.18 24.20
CA ARG A 154 -24.60 -10.23 22.76
C ARG A 154 -23.68 -11.16 21.96
N LEU A 155 -22.58 -11.65 22.56
CA LEU A 155 -21.62 -12.54 21.92
C LEU A 155 -21.81 -13.99 22.35
N THR A 156 -22.01 -14.88 21.39
CA THR A 156 -21.95 -16.34 21.63
C THR A 156 -20.51 -16.83 21.73
N LEU A 157 -20.30 -18.01 22.34
CA LEU A 157 -18.97 -18.64 22.38
C LEU A 157 -18.41 -18.87 20.97
N SER A 158 -19.23 -19.37 20.06
CA SER A 158 -18.87 -19.54 18.64
C SER A 158 -18.46 -18.21 17.96
N GLN A 159 -19.11 -17.08 18.30
CA GLN A 159 -18.70 -15.78 17.75
C GLN A 159 -17.38 -15.28 18.34
N ARG A 160 -17.10 -15.57 19.61
CA ARG A 160 -15.82 -15.25 20.28
C ARG A 160 -14.67 -16.09 19.73
N GLY A 161 -14.94 -17.36 19.44
CA GLY A 161 -13.97 -18.36 18.98
C GLY A 161 -14.01 -18.69 17.49
N ASN A 162 -14.57 -17.83 16.63
CA ASN A 162 -14.62 -18.11 15.19
C ASN A 162 -13.23 -18.29 14.55
N ASN A 163 -13.17 -18.67 13.28
CA ASN A 163 -11.92 -18.92 12.54
C ASN A 163 -10.95 -17.72 12.50
N ASN A 164 -11.43 -16.51 12.83
CA ASN A 164 -10.62 -15.31 12.92
C ASN A 164 -10.30 -14.92 14.38
N ALA A 165 -10.57 -15.79 15.35
CA ALA A 165 -10.37 -15.48 16.76
C ALA A 165 -8.89 -15.29 17.06
N ASN A 166 -7.98 -16.05 16.42
CA ASN A 166 -6.54 -16.02 16.69
C ASN A 166 -5.68 -15.22 15.70
N ASN A 167 -6.28 -14.46 14.79
CA ASN A 167 -5.52 -13.69 13.78
C ASN A 167 -5.55 -12.18 14.06
N SER A 168 -5.34 -11.77 15.31
CA SER A 168 -5.29 -10.36 15.68
C SER A 168 -4.04 -9.64 15.16
N PHE A 169 -2.89 -10.32 15.09
CA PHE A 169 -1.63 -9.67 14.72
C PHE A 169 -1.34 -9.77 13.22
N PHE A 170 -1.08 -8.68 12.50
CA PHE A 170 -1.38 -7.27 12.81
C PHE A 170 -2.68 -6.83 12.12
N ALA A 171 -3.11 -5.58 12.33
CA ALA A 171 -4.39 -5.11 11.80
C ALA A 171 -4.39 -4.93 10.27
N GLY A 172 -4.95 -5.90 9.54
CA GLY A 172 -5.01 -5.89 8.08
C GLY A 172 -5.83 -4.73 7.48
N HIS A 173 -6.95 -4.34 8.10
CA HIS A 173 -7.75 -3.20 7.61
C HIS A 173 -6.94 -1.90 7.70
N THR A 174 -6.32 -1.66 8.85
CA THR A 174 -5.47 -0.49 9.09
C THR A 174 -4.29 -0.45 8.13
N ALA A 175 -3.63 -1.59 7.92
CA ALA A 175 -2.49 -1.69 7.01
C ALA A 175 -2.86 -1.40 5.56
N ALA A 176 -3.87 -2.06 5.00
CA ALA A 176 -4.28 -1.81 3.62
C ALA A 176 -4.78 -0.37 3.41
N THR A 177 -5.54 0.18 4.36
CA THR A 177 -5.94 1.60 4.30
C THR A 177 -4.72 2.54 4.32
N ALA A 178 -3.72 2.25 5.15
CA ALA A 178 -2.48 3.03 5.18
C ALA A 178 -1.74 2.90 3.84
N THR A 179 -1.57 1.70 3.30
CA THR A 179 -0.95 1.49 1.98
C THR A 179 -1.63 2.31 0.91
N ASN A 180 -2.95 2.23 0.80
CA ASN A 180 -3.72 2.92 -0.24
C ASN A 180 -3.56 4.45 -0.15
N THR A 181 -3.71 5.00 1.05
CA THR A 181 -3.72 6.45 1.26
C THR A 181 -2.33 7.07 1.23
N PHE A 182 -1.32 6.40 1.79
CA PHE A 182 0.07 6.84 1.68
C PHE A 182 0.63 6.67 0.26
N PHE A 183 0.23 5.61 -0.46
CA PHE A 183 0.56 5.47 -1.89
C PHE A 183 -0.01 6.63 -2.70
N PHE A 184 -1.29 6.97 -2.51
CA PHE A 184 -1.90 8.15 -3.12
C PHE A 184 -1.07 9.42 -2.83
N ALA A 185 -0.78 9.67 -1.55
CA ALA A 185 -0.05 10.87 -1.14
C ALA A 185 1.35 10.93 -1.73
N LYS A 186 2.02 9.79 -1.81
CA LYS A 186 3.36 9.67 -2.36
C LYS A 186 3.39 9.93 -3.87
N VAL A 187 2.49 9.30 -4.62
CA VAL A 187 2.38 9.50 -6.08
C VAL A 187 1.97 10.93 -6.39
N PHE A 188 0.97 11.48 -5.70
CA PHE A 188 0.58 12.89 -5.85
C PHE A 188 1.77 13.83 -5.60
N HIS A 189 2.50 13.62 -4.50
CA HIS A 189 3.67 14.42 -4.17
C HIS A 189 4.74 14.36 -5.28
N ASP A 190 5.05 13.17 -5.80
CA ASP A 190 6.10 13.02 -6.81
C ASP A 190 5.71 13.61 -8.18
N PHE A 191 4.43 13.59 -8.54
CA PHE A 191 3.93 14.20 -9.78
C PHE A 191 3.72 15.72 -9.66
N HIS A 192 3.58 16.24 -8.43
CA HIS A 192 3.33 17.66 -8.15
C HIS A 192 4.21 18.19 -7.01
N PRO A 193 5.53 18.24 -7.19
CA PRO A 193 6.45 18.67 -6.13
C PRO A 193 6.18 20.09 -5.63
N GLU A 194 5.70 20.99 -6.49
CA GLU A 194 5.41 22.39 -6.14
C GLU A 194 3.96 22.64 -5.66
N SER A 195 3.14 21.59 -5.53
CA SER A 195 1.73 21.78 -5.16
C SER A 195 1.58 22.13 -3.68
N ALA A 196 0.90 23.26 -3.42
CA ALA A 196 0.50 23.67 -2.08
C ALA A 196 -0.49 22.68 -1.41
N ALA A 197 -1.11 21.77 -2.17
CA ALA A 197 -2.02 20.77 -1.63
C ALA A 197 -1.31 19.62 -0.88
N ARG A 198 0.02 19.48 -1.06
CA ARG A 198 0.81 18.37 -0.49
C ARG A 198 0.57 18.14 1.01
N PRO A 199 0.63 19.15 1.89
CA PRO A 199 0.41 18.94 3.32
C PRO A 199 -0.98 18.34 3.61
N PHE A 200 -2.04 18.84 2.97
CA PHE A 200 -3.40 18.34 3.16
C PHE A 200 -3.57 16.90 2.69
N VAL A 201 -2.95 16.55 1.57
CA VAL A 201 -2.97 15.17 1.05
C VAL A 201 -2.25 14.22 2.02
N TRP A 202 -1.10 14.61 2.56
CA TRP A 202 -0.38 13.82 3.56
C TRP A 202 -1.13 13.75 4.90
N THR A 203 -1.78 14.82 5.32
CA THR A 203 -2.65 14.83 6.51
C THR A 203 -3.81 13.87 6.35
N ALA A 204 -4.50 13.88 5.20
CA ALA A 204 -5.57 12.92 4.91
C ALA A 204 -5.04 11.48 4.91
N ALA A 205 -3.88 11.26 4.29
CA ALA A 205 -3.24 9.95 4.29
C ALA A 205 -2.84 9.46 5.68
N ALA A 206 -2.49 10.38 6.58
CA ALA A 206 -2.21 10.02 7.96
C ALA A 206 -3.49 9.75 8.78
N ALA A 207 -4.51 10.59 8.62
CA ALA A 207 -5.71 10.59 9.45
C ALA A 207 -6.65 9.41 9.17
N ILE A 208 -6.88 9.07 7.90
CA ILE A 208 -7.83 8.03 7.50
C ILE A 208 -7.47 6.65 8.08
N PRO A 209 -6.24 6.11 7.91
CA PRO A 209 -5.85 4.84 8.52
C PRO A 209 -5.82 4.91 10.06
N ALA A 210 -5.54 6.07 10.66
CA ALA A 210 -5.59 6.22 12.11
C ALA A 210 -7.03 6.09 12.63
N ALA A 211 -8.00 6.69 11.92
CA ALA A 211 -9.42 6.53 12.21
C ALA A 211 -9.87 5.07 12.04
N VAL A 212 -9.46 4.40 10.96
CA VAL A 212 -9.71 2.96 10.77
C VAL A 212 -9.16 2.16 11.94
N GLY A 213 -7.89 2.35 12.29
CA GLY A 213 -7.25 1.61 13.38
C GLY A 213 -7.92 1.83 14.74
N TYR A 214 -8.30 3.07 15.04
CA TYR A 214 -9.07 3.40 16.24
C TYR A 214 -10.42 2.68 16.26
N MET A 215 -11.15 2.65 15.14
CA MET A 215 -12.41 1.93 15.06
C MET A 215 -12.21 0.42 15.16
N ARG A 216 -11.15 -0.16 14.57
CA ARG A 216 -10.83 -1.60 14.71
C ARG A 216 -10.49 -1.99 16.14
N LEU A 217 -9.83 -1.09 16.88
CA LEU A 217 -9.61 -1.22 18.31
C LEU A 217 -10.93 -1.27 19.08
N LYS A 218 -11.78 -0.26 18.91
CA LYS A 218 -13.09 -0.16 19.60
C LYS A 218 -14.06 -1.27 19.20
N ALA A 219 -13.96 -1.77 17.97
CA ALA A 219 -14.73 -2.92 17.48
C ALA A 219 -14.31 -4.26 18.10
N GLY A 220 -13.19 -4.31 18.82
CA GLY A 220 -12.66 -5.54 19.40
C GLY A 220 -11.93 -6.43 18.40
N LYS A 221 -11.53 -5.88 17.24
CA LYS A 221 -10.94 -6.67 16.15
C LYS A 221 -9.43 -6.78 16.23
N HIS A 222 -8.77 -5.75 16.74
CA HIS A 222 -7.32 -5.67 16.85
C HIS A 222 -6.93 -4.87 18.09
N PHE A 223 -5.86 -5.25 18.77
CA PHE A 223 -5.30 -4.47 19.87
C PHE A 223 -4.62 -3.18 19.37
N LEU A 224 -4.19 -2.31 20.29
CA LEU A 224 -3.55 -1.05 19.90
C LEU A 224 -2.24 -1.31 19.16
N SER A 225 -1.40 -2.23 19.66
CA SER A 225 -0.14 -2.61 19.00
C SER A 225 -0.38 -3.21 17.61
N ASP A 226 -1.40 -4.05 17.43
CA ASP A 226 -1.76 -4.60 16.12
C ASP A 226 -2.06 -3.49 15.11
N ASN A 227 -2.75 -2.44 15.53
CA ASN A 227 -3.08 -1.29 14.69
C ASN A 227 -1.86 -0.40 14.40
N LEU A 228 -0.99 -0.18 15.38
CA LEU A 228 0.24 0.60 15.18
C LEU A 228 1.19 -0.10 14.21
N VAL A 229 1.39 -1.42 14.36
CA VAL A 229 2.21 -2.21 13.44
C VAL A 229 1.58 -2.22 12.05
N GLY A 230 0.27 -2.49 11.95
CA GLY A 230 -0.42 -2.47 10.67
C GLY A 230 -0.31 -1.11 9.96
N TYR A 231 -0.50 -0.02 10.69
CA TYR A 231 -0.33 1.33 10.17
C TYR A 231 1.09 1.54 9.63
N ALA A 232 2.11 1.20 10.42
CA ALA A 232 3.51 1.38 10.04
C ALA A 232 3.88 0.57 8.80
N VAL A 233 3.48 -0.72 8.75
CA VAL A 233 3.72 -1.60 7.60
C VAL A 233 3.03 -1.07 6.34
N GLY A 234 1.78 -0.63 6.46
CA GLY A 234 1.02 -0.11 5.33
C GLY A 234 1.58 1.21 4.81
N ALA A 235 1.86 2.16 5.71
CA ALA A 235 2.50 3.43 5.36
C ALA A 235 3.88 3.20 4.72
N ALA A 236 4.70 2.30 5.27
CA ALA A 236 5.98 1.95 4.70
C ALA A 236 5.83 1.36 3.29
N SER A 237 4.91 0.41 3.08
CA SER A 237 4.65 -0.17 1.76
C SER A 237 4.20 0.88 0.74
N GLY A 238 3.24 1.73 1.12
CA GLY A 238 2.71 2.79 0.24
C GLY A 238 3.72 3.89 -0.10
N ILE A 239 4.70 4.16 0.77
CA ILE A 239 5.73 5.17 0.55
C ILE A 239 6.96 4.59 -0.15
N LEU A 240 7.49 3.49 0.36
CA LEU A 240 8.79 2.95 -0.02
C LEU A 240 8.76 2.34 -1.40
N VAL A 241 7.68 1.65 -1.80
CA VAL A 241 7.59 1.09 -3.16
C VAL A 241 7.72 2.21 -4.21
N PRO A 242 6.90 3.28 -4.24
CA PRO A 242 7.13 4.39 -5.17
C PRO A 242 8.49 5.07 -4.98
N GLN A 243 8.94 5.24 -3.72
CA GLN A 243 10.20 5.92 -3.42
C GLN A 243 11.42 5.19 -4.01
N LEU A 244 11.48 3.87 -3.88
CA LEU A 244 12.57 3.04 -4.41
C LEU A 244 12.58 3.03 -5.94
N HIS A 245 11.42 3.20 -6.56
CA HIS A 245 11.27 3.32 -8.01
C HIS A 245 11.52 4.75 -8.53
N LYS A 246 11.75 5.76 -7.69
CA LYS A 246 12.09 7.11 -8.17
C LYS A 246 13.41 7.10 -8.92
N LYS A 247 13.41 7.75 -10.09
CA LYS A 247 14.63 8.10 -10.80
C LYS A 247 15.49 8.98 -9.89
N ARG A 248 16.68 8.51 -9.57
CA ARG A 248 17.64 9.30 -8.79
C ARG A 248 18.06 10.52 -9.62
N ARG A 249 17.77 11.72 -9.12
CA ARG A 249 18.48 12.94 -9.55
C ARG A 249 19.76 13.00 -8.73
N GLY A 250 20.86 12.56 -9.34
CA GLY A 250 22.16 12.45 -8.69
C GLY A 250 22.54 11.01 -8.38
N GLY A 251 23.52 10.52 -9.13
CA GLY A 251 24.23 9.27 -8.88
C GLY A 251 25.71 9.57 -8.79
N VAL A 252 26.42 8.77 -8.00
CA VAL A 252 27.88 8.68 -8.08
C VAL A 252 28.17 7.66 -9.17
N SER A 253 28.73 8.12 -10.29
CA SER A 253 29.28 7.24 -11.32
C SER A 253 30.73 6.96 -10.97
N MET A 254 31.11 5.68 -11.01
CA MET A 254 32.46 5.21 -10.78
C MET A 254 32.96 4.60 -12.09
N VAL A 255 33.96 5.23 -12.70
CA VAL A 255 34.53 4.76 -13.96
C VAL A 255 36.00 4.41 -13.74
N PRO A 256 36.46 3.20 -14.10
CA PRO A 256 37.87 2.88 -14.05
C PRO A 256 38.62 3.76 -15.06
N MET A 257 39.73 4.34 -14.61
CA MET A 257 40.62 5.12 -15.45
C MET A 257 42.01 4.51 -15.44
N GLN A 258 42.64 4.45 -16.61
CA GLN A 258 44.03 4.06 -16.76
C GLN A 258 44.71 5.02 -17.73
N GLY A 259 45.98 5.33 -17.48
CA GLY A 259 46.78 6.20 -18.33
C GLY A 259 48.27 5.98 -18.15
N ILE A 260 49.07 6.66 -18.96
CA ILE A 260 50.53 6.70 -18.88
C ILE A 260 50.93 8.15 -18.71
N ASN A 261 51.78 8.45 -17.73
CA ASN A 261 52.27 9.81 -17.52
C ASN A 261 53.39 10.18 -18.51
N VAL A 262 53.80 11.44 -18.52
CA VAL A 262 54.85 11.96 -19.42
C VAL A 262 56.22 11.29 -19.26
N ASN A 263 56.44 10.59 -18.14
CA ASN A 263 57.67 9.86 -17.83
C ASN A 263 57.54 8.35 -18.12
N GLY A 264 56.46 7.90 -18.76
CA GLY A 264 56.27 6.50 -19.15
C GLY A 264 55.74 5.56 -18.06
N TYR A 265 55.35 6.08 -16.89
CA TYR A 265 54.76 5.25 -15.83
C TYR A 265 53.26 5.08 -16.03
N SER A 266 52.76 3.85 -15.89
CA SER A 266 51.33 3.57 -15.89
C SER A 266 50.69 3.97 -14.55
N TYR A 267 49.47 4.48 -14.61
CA TYR A 267 48.65 4.74 -13.44
C TYR A 267 47.22 4.28 -13.70
N GLY A 268 46.55 3.88 -12.63
CA GLY A 268 45.15 3.45 -12.64
C GLY A 268 44.41 3.98 -11.42
N GLY A 269 43.11 4.20 -11.55
CA GLY A 269 42.28 4.68 -10.46
C GLY A 269 40.79 4.63 -10.78
N LEU A 270 39.99 5.13 -9.85
CA LEU A 270 38.54 5.26 -10.01
C LEU A 270 38.18 6.74 -10.06
N LEU A 271 37.50 7.15 -11.14
CA LEU A 271 36.88 8.47 -11.21
C LEU A 271 35.50 8.41 -10.59
N LEU A 272 35.31 9.16 -9.51
CA LEU A 272 34.01 9.39 -8.89
C LEU A 272 33.41 10.68 -9.44
N THR A 273 32.29 10.59 -10.17
CA THR A 273 31.53 11.76 -10.62
C THR A 273 30.17 11.78 -9.96
N LYS A 274 29.82 12.89 -9.31
CA LYS A 274 28.49 13.09 -8.72
C LYS A 274 27.71 14.07 -9.59
N ARG A 275 26.58 13.62 -10.14
CA ARG A 275 25.66 14.51 -10.85
C ARG A 275 24.92 15.37 -9.82
N LEU A 276 25.20 16.68 -9.79
CA LEU A 276 24.53 17.65 -8.93
C LEU A 276 23.10 17.93 -9.42
#